data_AF-A0A7X7N6E5-F1
#
_entry.id   AF-A0A7X7N6E5-F1
#
_cell.length_a   1.000
_cell.length_b   1.000
_cell.length_c   1.000
_cell.angle_alpha   90.00
_cell.angle_beta   90.00
_cell.angle_gamma   90.00
#
_symmetry.space_group_name_H-M   'P 1'
#
loop_
_entity.id
_entity.type
_entity.pdbx_description
1 polymer ?
#
loop_
_entity_poly.entity_id
_entity_poly.type
_entity_poly.pdbx_seq_one_letter_code
_entity_poly.pdbx_strand_id
1 'polypeptide(L)'
;MRHCVWYAIAMISCFVAQCQDAVKQLIPDGRKPEVELVQSGGFEGKLSRSRDSLTISFKKVGQERRLISVRTVLPEGLSSYPAFEGSIVATFGSDQVVRPCVMFFEASGACWYRLGSALDYRYGGLFRLNLASLSQAAFSKDDNGQLDWDKIREVRVGVTVDGAGEGEVTLSQLMLTSQRYVPTKPEIIPLPKAKSIGKGADPAAKVSVEDVVIDGQHALHYSFEFPLNRHMYFVPSFRLPELDFASYSGLRLTYKASIPKPIPGLLVQLYEGGGSYYAPPPKNSDDFTTVDIKFTDFKIAGWAKKPGDDQELKLEKLSSISIGCHGSAAENQGKGTFTVKKLELIP
;
A
#
# COMPACT_ATOMS: atom_id res chain seq x y z
N MET A 1 30.60 -26.89 34.98
CA MET A 1 29.51 -25.97 35.40
C MET A 1 29.85 -24.48 35.26
N ARG A 2 31.06 -23.99 35.58
CA ARG A 2 31.39 -22.55 35.43
C ARG A 2 31.44 -22.03 33.99
N HIS A 3 31.68 -22.87 32.98
CA HIS A 3 31.69 -22.45 31.56
C HIS A 3 30.30 -22.33 30.90
N CYS A 4 29.26 -23.01 31.40
CA CYS A 4 27.91 -22.90 30.84
C CYS A 4 27.21 -21.58 31.19
N VAL A 5 27.58 -20.94 32.30
CA VAL A 5 26.97 -19.68 32.76
C VAL A 5 27.40 -18.50 31.88
N TRP A 6 28.65 -18.50 31.38
CA TRP A 6 29.15 -17.44 30.51
C TRP A 6 28.52 -17.46 29.11
N TYR A 7 28.22 -18.64 28.56
CA TYR A 7 27.50 -18.76 27.28
C TYR A 7 26.04 -18.29 27.38
N ALA A 8 25.35 -18.59 28.48
CA ALA A 8 23.98 -18.13 28.70
C ALA A 8 23.90 -16.60 28.85
N ILE A 9 24.85 -15.99 29.59
CA ILE A 9 24.91 -14.53 29.74
C ILE A 9 25.27 -13.86 28.41
N ALA A 10 26.25 -14.38 27.66
CA ALA A 10 26.63 -13.86 26.35
C ALA A 10 25.46 -13.92 25.34
N MET A 11 24.72 -15.04 25.31
CA MET A 11 23.53 -15.21 24.46
C MET A 11 22.41 -14.24 24.84
N ILE A 12 22.15 -14.03 26.14
CA ILE A 12 21.14 -13.05 26.59
C ILE A 12 21.57 -11.63 26.26
N SER A 13 22.84 -11.26 26.43
CA SER A 13 23.34 -9.93 26.04
C SER A 13 23.34 -9.70 24.53
N CYS A 14 23.61 -10.72 23.71
CA CYS A 14 23.45 -10.63 22.25
C CYS A 14 21.98 -10.52 21.84
N PHE A 15 21.06 -11.21 22.52
CA PHE A 15 19.63 -11.13 22.23
C PHE A 15 19.05 -9.76 22.62
N VAL A 16 19.48 -9.19 23.75
CA VAL A 16 19.07 -7.85 24.18
C VAL A 16 19.66 -6.78 23.26
N ALA A 17 20.91 -6.93 22.78
CA ALA A 17 21.49 -6.01 21.80
C ALA A 17 20.79 -6.10 20.43
N GLN A 18 20.50 -7.32 19.92
CA GLN A 18 19.76 -7.49 18.66
C GLN A 18 18.31 -6.99 18.73
N CYS A 19 17.66 -7.08 19.90
CA CYS A 19 16.32 -6.49 20.08
C CYS A 19 16.34 -4.95 20.13
N GLN A 20 17.44 -4.31 20.55
CA GLN A 20 17.55 -2.84 20.56
C GLN A 20 17.71 -2.24 19.16
N ASP A 21 18.30 -2.97 18.21
CA ASP A 21 18.39 -2.55 16.81
C ASP A 21 17.09 -2.82 16.03
N ALA A 22 16.16 -3.59 16.59
CA ALA A 22 14.92 -3.96 15.90
C ALA A 22 13.86 -2.85 15.91
N VAL A 23 13.95 -1.91 16.85
CA VAL A 23 12.95 -0.85 17.05
C VAL A 23 13.66 0.45 17.45
N LYS A 24 13.36 1.53 16.73
CA LYS A 24 13.79 2.89 17.08
C LYS A 24 12.56 3.75 17.37
N GLN A 25 12.33 4.07 18.64
CA GLN A 25 11.29 5.03 19.02
C GLN A 25 11.65 6.44 18.53
N LEU A 26 10.70 7.12 17.88
CA LEU A 26 10.84 8.51 17.45
C LEU A 26 10.46 9.52 18.54
N ILE A 27 9.70 9.06 19.54
CA ILE A 27 9.36 9.79 20.76
C ILE A 27 9.89 8.94 21.92
N PRO A 28 11.07 9.24 22.49
CA PRO A 28 11.62 8.45 23.58
C PRO A 28 10.80 8.61 24.86
N ASP A 29 10.49 7.50 25.54
CA ASP A 29 9.81 7.51 26.83
C ASP A 29 10.51 8.48 27.82
N GLY A 30 9.76 9.47 28.31
CA GLY A 30 10.21 10.35 29.40
C GLY A 30 11.16 11.49 29.01
N ARG A 31 11.54 11.66 27.74
CA ARG A 31 12.19 12.90 27.26
C ARG A 31 11.18 13.73 26.50
N LYS A 32 11.14 15.05 26.73
CA LYS A 32 10.38 15.96 25.85
C LYS A 32 11.04 15.88 24.48
N PRO A 33 10.42 15.27 23.46
CA PRO A 33 11.04 15.24 22.14
C PRO A 33 11.09 16.69 21.64
N GLU A 34 12.22 17.11 21.06
CA GLU A 34 12.31 18.40 20.37
C GLU A 34 11.44 18.32 19.13
N VAL A 35 10.16 18.62 19.33
CA VAL A 35 9.13 18.48 18.32
C VAL A 35 8.56 19.82 17.97
N GLU A 36 8.62 20.17 16.69
CA GLU A 36 8.04 21.38 16.15
C GLU A 36 6.89 21.02 15.21
N LEU A 37 5.80 21.76 15.32
CA LEU A 37 4.69 21.64 14.37
C LEU A 37 5.11 22.32 13.06
N VAL A 38 5.16 21.55 11.98
CA VAL A 38 5.45 22.06 10.65
C VAL A 38 4.15 22.14 9.85
N GLN A 39 3.82 23.34 9.40
CA GLN A 39 2.60 23.64 8.66
C GLN A 39 2.94 24.11 7.24
N SER A 40 2.24 23.55 6.26
CA SER A 40 2.18 24.16 4.92
C SER A 40 1.21 25.34 4.90
N GLY A 41 1.39 26.30 3.99
CA GLY A 41 0.44 27.41 3.82
C GLY A 41 -1.02 26.94 3.63
N GLY A 42 -1.98 27.71 4.16
CA GLY A 42 -3.41 27.35 4.14
C GLY A 42 -3.86 26.45 5.30
N PHE A 43 -3.01 26.25 6.31
CA PHE A 43 -3.29 25.55 7.56
C PHE A 43 -3.14 26.46 8.75
N GLU A 44 -4.05 26.30 9.71
CA GLU A 44 -3.83 26.66 11.09
C GLU A 44 -3.77 25.35 11.89
N GLY A 45 -2.77 25.18 12.73
CA GLY A 45 -2.65 24.00 13.57
C GLY A 45 -2.10 24.31 14.95
N LYS A 46 -2.45 23.48 15.92
CA LYS A 46 -1.96 23.57 17.30
C LYS A 46 -1.47 22.21 17.75
N LEU A 47 -0.26 22.20 18.31
CA LEU A 47 0.35 21.01 18.89
C LEU A 47 0.17 21.03 20.40
N SER A 48 -0.44 19.98 20.94
CA SER A 48 -0.47 19.66 22.36
C SER A 48 0.33 18.39 22.59
N ARG A 49 1.09 18.34 23.69
CA ARG A 49 1.98 17.22 24.01
C ARG A 49 1.55 16.57 25.31
N SER A 50 1.50 15.25 25.32
CA SER A 50 1.46 14.46 26.55
C SER A 50 2.79 13.72 26.73
N ARG A 51 2.90 12.87 27.75
CA ARG A 51 4.09 12.05 27.98
C ARG A 51 4.40 11.12 26.79
N ASP A 52 3.35 10.51 26.23
CA ASP A 52 3.47 9.38 25.29
C ASP A 52 2.73 9.65 23.96
N SER A 53 2.20 10.87 23.78
CA SER A 53 1.44 11.23 22.58
C SER A 53 1.61 12.69 22.15
N LEU A 54 1.37 12.91 20.85
CA LEU A 54 1.34 14.22 20.20
C LEU A 54 -0.04 14.43 19.60
N THR A 55 -0.76 15.44 20.07
CA THR A 55 -2.07 15.80 19.56
C THR A 55 -1.97 17.06 18.71
N ILE A 56 -2.41 16.95 17.47
CA ILE A 56 -2.40 18.03 16.50
C ILE A 56 -3.86 18.35 16.15
N SER A 57 -4.34 19.51 16.57
CA SER A 57 -5.60 20.05 16.03
C SER A 57 -5.30 20.94 14.83
N PHE A 58 -6.20 20.94 13.84
CA PHE A 58 -6.00 21.69 12.60
C PHE A 58 -7.30 22.27 12.05
N LYS A 59 -7.14 23.36 11.31
CA LYS A 59 -8.15 24.01 10.47
C LYS A 59 -7.53 24.31 9.11
N LYS A 60 -8.26 23.96 8.05
CA LYS A 60 -7.81 24.09 6.67
C LYS A 60 -8.94 24.62 5.81
N VAL A 61 -8.68 25.68 5.05
CA VAL A 61 -9.71 26.34 4.22
C VAL A 61 -9.70 25.83 2.77
N GLY A 62 -8.52 25.44 2.26
CA GLY A 62 -8.37 24.97 0.88
C GLY A 62 -8.83 23.53 0.66
N GLN A 63 -9.03 23.12 -0.59
CA GLN A 63 -9.42 21.74 -0.96
C GLN A 63 -8.21 20.85 -1.27
N GLU A 64 -7.07 21.45 -1.59
CA GLU A 64 -5.85 20.77 -2.02
C GLU A 64 -5.19 19.91 -0.93
N ARG A 65 -4.38 18.92 -1.32
CA ARG A 65 -3.60 18.14 -0.36
C ARG A 65 -2.60 19.01 0.39
N ARG A 66 -2.52 18.84 1.71
CA ARG A 66 -1.52 19.48 2.56
C ARG A 66 -1.05 18.54 3.66
N LEU A 67 0.12 18.85 4.22
CA LEU A 67 0.74 18.08 5.29
C LEU A 67 0.65 18.88 6.58
N ILE A 68 0.26 18.20 7.65
CA ILE A 68 0.51 18.66 9.01
C ILE A 68 1.35 17.60 9.71
N SER A 69 2.49 18.02 10.25
CA SER A 69 3.47 17.07 10.77
C SER A 69 4.25 17.64 11.94
N VAL A 70 4.81 16.74 12.70
CA VAL A 70 5.74 16.98 13.77
C VAL A 70 7.13 16.61 13.30
N ARG A 71 8.06 17.57 13.43
CA ARG A 71 9.48 17.35 13.20
C ARG A 71 10.07 16.58 14.37
N THR A 72 10.88 15.56 14.12
CA THR A 72 11.73 14.92 15.12
C THR A 72 13.19 15.01 14.67
N VAL A 73 14.06 15.46 15.58
CA VAL A 73 15.51 15.46 15.37
C VAL A 73 16.03 14.10 15.80
N LEU A 74 16.71 13.43 14.90
CA LEU A 74 17.27 12.12 15.19
C LEU A 74 18.72 12.26 15.69
N PRO A 75 19.12 11.40 16.66
CA PRO A 75 20.55 11.23 16.93
C PRO A 75 21.26 10.69 15.68
N GLU A 76 22.55 11.00 15.53
CA GLU A 76 23.32 10.67 14.33
C GLU A 76 23.30 9.16 14.01
N GLY A 77 23.15 8.83 12.72
CA GLY A 77 23.21 7.47 12.17
C GLY A 77 21.90 6.69 12.31
N LEU A 78 21.04 6.76 11.29
CA LEU A 78 19.93 5.81 11.14
C LEU A 78 20.38 4.62 10.30
N SER A 79 20.17 3.42 10.82
CA SER A 79 20.14 2.22 9.99
C SER A 79 18.89 2.19 9.11
N SER A 80 18.93 1.41 8.02
CA SER A 80 17.75 1.14 7.22
C SER A 80 16.70 0.38 8.02
N TYR A 81 15.45 0.86 7.98
CA TYR A 81 14.30 0.17 8.57
C TYR A 81 13.27 -0.14 7.48
N PRO A 82 12.72 -1.37 7.44
CA PRO A 82 11.71 -1.73 6.45
C PRO A 82 10.33 -1.14 6.75
N ALA A 83 10.06 -0.66 7.97
CA ALA A 83 8.75 -0.11 8.32
C ALA A 83 8.79 1.03 9.35
N PHE A 84 7.72 1.82 9.30
CA PHE A 84 7.35 2.80 10.31
C PHE A 84 5.99 2.45 10.88
N GLU A 85 5.86 2.45 12.21
CA GLU A 85 4.64 2.09 12.93
C GLU A 85 4.24 3.16 13.94
N GLY A 86 2.95 3.18 14.25
CA GLY A 86 2.42 3.99 15.33
C GLY A 86 0.96 3.71 15.63
N SER A 87 0.49 4.33 16.71
CA SER A 87 -0.91 4.42 17.08
C SER A 87 -1.45 5.78 16.68
N ILE A 88 -2.65 5.80 16.10
CA ILE A 88 -3.34 7.03 15.68
C ILE A 88 -4.80 7.02 16.13
N VAL A 89 -5.22 8.14 16.71
CA VAL A 89 -6.62 8.48 16.96
C VAL A 89 -6.92 9.75 16.20
N ALA A 90 -7.94 9.75 15.34
CA ALA A 90 -8.26 10.87 14.47
C ALA A 90 -9.76 11.14 14.45
N THR A 91 -10.13 12.42 14.50
CA THR A 91 -11.51 12.91 14.29
C THR A 91 -11.48 14.10 13.34
N PHE A 92 -12.23 14.05 12.25
CA PHE A 92 -12.25 15.09 11.21
C PHE A 92 -13.58 15.08 10.41
N GLY A 93 -13.74 15.99 9.45
CA GLY A 93 -14.91 16.06 8.58
C GLY A 93 -15.03 14.86 7.64
N SER A 94 -16.23 14.33 7.42
CA SER A 94 -16.46 13.15 6.56
C SER A 94 -16.15 13.37 5.07
N ASP A 95 -16.02 14.62 4.65
CA ASP A 95 -15.61 15.05 3.31
C ASP A 95 -14.09 15.17 3.15
N GLN A 96 -13.33 15.06 4.25
CA GLN A 96 -11.88 15.10 4.23
C GLN A 96 -11.29 13.70 4.05
N VAL A 97 -10.12 13.63 3.41
CA VAL A 97 -9.35 12.39 3.31
C VAL A 97 -8.02 12.55 4.04
N VAL A 98 -7.92 11.91 5.20
CA VAL A 98 -6.73 11.96 6.07
C VAL A 98 -5.93 10.67 5.93
N ARG A 99 -4.60 10.77 5.79
CA ARG A 99 -3.68 9.62 5.70
C ARG A 99 -2.48 9.81 6.62
N PRO A 100 -2.04 8.80 7.39
CA PRO A 100 -0.76 8.87 8.11
C PRO A 100 0.39 9.01 7.12
N CYS A 101 1.42 9.76 7.52
CA CYS A 101 2.55 10.12 6.68
C CYS A 101 3.84 10.09 7.49
N VAL A 102 4.91 9.62 6.86
CA VAL A 102 6.28 9.80 7.32
C VAL A 102 7.13 10.37 6.20
N MET A 103 8.04 11.29 6.54
CA MET A 103 8.99 11.89 5.63
C MET A 103 10.40 11.85 6.21
N PHE A 104 11.38 11.62 5.34
CA PHE A 104 12.80 11.60 5.67
C PHE A 104 13.49 12.70 4.87
N PHE A 105 14.28 13.52 5.55
CA PHE A 105 15.04 14.60 4.96
C PHE A 105 16.54 14.32 5.14
N GLU A 106 17.26 14.26 4.02
CA GLU A 106 18.71 14.08 4.00
C GLU A 106 19.44 15.41 4.16
N ALA A 107 20.69 15.35 4.63
CA ALA A 107 21.59 16.52 4.70
C ALA A 107 21.80 17.20 3.34
N SER A 108 21.66 16.46 2.23
CA SER A 108 21.76 16.94 0.85
C SER A 108 20.58 17.82 0.42
N GLY A 109 19.48 17.82 1.20
CA GLY A 109 18.20 18.44 0.82
C GLY A 109 17.23 17.47 0.14
N ALA A 110 17.62 16.20 -0.06
CA ALA A 110 16.71 15.19 -0.57
C ALA A 110 15.56 14.93 0.42
N CYS A 111 14.38 14.67 -0.09
CA CYS A 111 13.17 14.44 0.69
C CYS A 111 12.39 13.25 0.16
N TRP A 112 12.16 12.27 1.03
CA TRP A 112 11.48 11.01 0.75
C TRP A 112 10.27 10.88 1.64
N TYR A 113 9.19 10.27 1.14
CA TYR A 113 7.96 10.13 1.92
C TYR A 113 7.22 8.84 1.65
N ARG A 114 6.41 8.44 2.63
CA ARG A 114 5.42 7.35 2.51
C ARG A 114 4.09 7.83 3.10
N LEU A 115 3.00 7.49 2.42
CA LEU A 115 1.64 7.70 2.90
C LEU A 115 1.01 6.35 3.21
N GLY A 116 0.18 6.29 4.25
CA GLY A 116 -0.69 5.15 4.51
C GLY A 116 -2.05 5.26 3.81
N SER A 117 -2.90 4.29 4.11
CA SER A 117 -4.30 4.27 3.68
C SER A 117 -5.10 5.43 4.28
N ALA A 118 -6.18 5.79 3.59
CA ALA A 118 -7.12 6.78 4.12
C ALA A 118 -7.77 6.26 5.41
N LEU A 119 -7.86 7.13 6.41
CA LEU A 119 -8.51 6.85 7.68
C LEU A 119 -10.01 7.13 7.57
N ASP A 120 -10.81 6.44 8.37
CA ASP A 120 -12.18 6.85 8.63
C ASP A 120 -12.21 8.15 9.47
N TYR A 121 -13.26 8.95 9.30
CA TYR A 121 -13.40 10.27 9.96
C TYR A 121 -13.49 10.22 11.50
N ARG A 122 -13.61 9.02 12.06
CA ARG A 122 -13.44 8.70 13.48
C ARG A 122 -12.66 7.39 13.58
N TYR A 123 -11.35 7.50 13.55
CA TYR A 123 -10.45 6.34 13.54
C TYR A 123 -9.69 6.23 14.86
N GLY A 124 -9.47 4.99 15.30
CA GLY A 124 -8.59 4.67 16.42
C GLY A 124 -7.95 3.31 16.18
N GLY A 125 -6.62 3.28 16.05
CA GLY A 125 -5.91 2.03 15.83
C GLY A 125 -4.44 2.19 15.52
N LEU A 126 -3.81 1.05 15.23
CA LEU A 126 -2.43 1.01 14.75
C LEU A 126 -2.40 1.34 13.25
N PHE A 127 -1.27 1.88 12.81
CA PHE A 127 -0.92 1.99 11.41
C PHE A 127 0.52 1.53 11.20
N ARG A 128 0.80 0.99 10.02
CA ARG A 128 2.13 0.58 9.58
C ARG A 128 2.36 1.04 8.15
N LEU A 129 3.51 1.66 7.90
CA LEU A 129 3.96 2.11 6.59
C LEU A 129 5.20 1.29 6.20
N ASN A 130 5.14 0.57 5.08
CA ASN A 130 6.32 -0.07 4.49
C ASN A 130 7.24 0.99 3.88
N LEU A 131 8.52 0.98 4.23
CA LEU A 131 9.53 1.98 3.83
C LEU A 131 10.41 1.52 2.66
N ALA A 132 10.25 0.30 2.16
CA ALA A 132 11.01 -0.19 1.01
C ALA A 132 10.59 0.47 -0.33
N SER A 133 9.43 1.12 -0.38
CA SER A 133 8.91 1.87 -1.53
C SER A 133 8.59 3.32 -1.19
N LEU A 134 9.56 3.99 -0.57
CA LEU A 134 9.52 5.44 -0.41
C LEU A 134 9.44 6.15 -1.77
N SER A 135 8.65 7.21 -1.81
CA SER A 135 8.57 8.10 -2.97
C SER A 135 9.42 9.33 -2.71
N GLN A 136 10.19 9.74 -3.71
CA GLN A 136 10.87 11.03 -3.66
C GLN A 136 9.81 12.15 -3.77
N ALA A 137 9.91 13.17 -2.93
CA ALA A 137 9.03 14.33 -3.01
C ALA A 137 9.31 15.12 -4.30
N ALA A 138 8.28 15.65 -4.95
CA ALA A 138 8.45 16.35 -6.25
C ALA A 138 9.34 17.60 -6.18
N PHE A 139 9.49 18.21 -5.00
CA PHE A 139 10.39 19.35 -4.77
C PHE A 139 11.82 18.93 -4.39
N SER A 140 12.04 17.65 -4.12
CA SER A 140 13.35 17.10 -3.77
C SER A 140 14.25 17.09 -5.00
N LYS A 141 15.53 17.36 -4.80
CA LYS A 141 16.58 17.16 -5.80
C LYS A 141 17.54 16.11 -5.25
N ASP A 142 17.41 14.88 -5.72
CA ASP A 142 18.43 13.87 -5.55
C ASP A 142 18.51 13.03 -6.83
N ASP A 143 19.72 12.95 -7.37
CA ASP A 143 20.02 12.29 -8.63
C ASP A 143 20.25 10.79 -8.45
N ASN A 144 20.44 10.32 -7.21
CA ASN A 144 20.71 8.91 -6.91
C ASN A 144 19.45 8.04 -6.94
N GLY A 145 18.26 8.64 -6.84
CA GLY A 145 16.99 7.93 -6.96
C GLY A 145 16.71 6.94 -5.82
N GLN A 146 17.43 7.03 -4.70
CA GLN A 146 17.24 6.20 -3.52
C GLN A 146 17.55 6.97 -2.23
N LEU A 147 16.84 6.64 -1.15
CA LEU A 147 17.09 7.19 0.18
C LEU A 147 18.46 6.72 0.72
N ASP A 148 19.29 7.66 1.16
CA ASP A 148 20.52 7.39 1.89
C ASP A 148 20.28 7.53 3.41
N TRP A 149 20.14 6.39 4.08
CA TRP A 149 19.76 6.33 5.50
C TRP A 149 20.76 7.02 6.44
N ASP A 150 22.06 6.90 6.16
CA ASP A 150 23.11 7.51 6.97
C ASP A 150 23.14 9.04 6.85
N LYS A 151 22.50 9.59 5.80
CA LYS A 151 22.40 11.03 5.56
C LYS A 151 21.12 11.65 6.10
N ILE A 152 20.20 10.87 6.67
CA ILE A 152 18.96 11.41 7.25
C ILE A 152 19.30 12.30 8.44
N ARG A 153 18.83 13.54 8.41
CA ARG A 153 18.99 14.53 9.50
C ARG A 153 17.68 14.84 10.20
N GLU A 154 16.57 14.58 9.53
CA GLU A 154 15.25 14.93 10.04
C GLU A 154 14.21 13.92 9.57
N VAL A 155 13.32 13.57 10.48
CA VAL A 155 12.11 12.83 10.18
C VAL A 155 10.91 13.69 10.53
N ARG A 156 9.92 13.71 9.64
CA ARG A 156 8.60 14.28 9.95
C ARG A 156 7.58 13.17 9.99
N VAL A 157 6.75 13.17 11.02
CA VAL A 157 5.60 12.26 11.11
C VAL A 157 4.35 13.09 11.20
N GLY A 158 3.28 12.69 10.55
CA GLY A 158 2.04 13.45 10.60
C GLY A 158 0.94 12.80 9.80
N VAL A 159 0.07 13.66 9.26
CA VAL A 159 -0.96 13.25 8.33
C VAL A 159 -1.01 14.19 7.13
N THR A 160 -1.37 13.65 5.97
CA THR A 160 -1.84 14.46 4.85
C THR A 160 -3.35 14.60 4.92
N VAL A 161 -3.86 15.79 4.60
CA VAL A 161 -5.31 16.08 4.58
C VAL A 161 -5.68 16.62 3.20
N ASP A 162 -6.59 15.93 2.52
CA ASP A 162 -7.32 16.40 1.34
C ASP A 162 -8.68 16.95 1.77
N GLY A 163 -9.17 18.03 1.15
CA GLY A 163 -10.46 18.66 1.49
C GLY A 163 -10.37 19.71 2.60
N ALA A 164 -11.26 20.70 2.58
CA ALA A 164 -11.33 21.74 3.62
C ALA A 164 -12.00 21.22 4.89
N GLY A 165 -11.71 21.82 6.04
CA GLY A 165 -12.36 21.46 7.31
C GLY A 165 -11.43 21.54 8.52
N GLU A 166 -11.92 21.02 9.63
CA GLU A 166 -11.26 21.01 10.93
C GLU A 166 -11.16 19.58 11.45
N GLY A 167 -10.13 19.30 12.23
CA GLY A 167 -9.95 17.99 12.84
C GLY A 167 -8.86 17.94 13.89
N GLU A 168 -8.72 16.77 14.48
CA GLU A 168 -7.72 16.46 15.48
C GLU A 168 -7.11 15.08 15.19
N VAL A 169 -5.78 14.98 15.30
CA VAL A 169 -5.05 13.73 15.21
C VAL A 169 -4.12 13.60 16.40
N THR A 170 -4.25 12.51 17.14
CA THR A 170 -3.34 12.10 18.20
C THR A 170 -2.48 10.95 17.70
N LEU A 171 -1.17 11.15 17.72
CA LEU A 171 -0.14 10.17 17.36
C LEU A 171 0.56 9.67 18.64
N SER A 172 0.82 8.38 18.73
CA SER A 172 1.55 7.76 19.85
C SER A 172 2.32 6.53 19.38
N GLN A 173 3.25 6.04 20.20
CA GLN A 173 4.03 4.82 19.93
C GLN A 173 4.75 4.84 18.55
N LEU A 174 5.22 6.01 18.13
CA LEU A 174 5.85 6.18 16.82
C LEU A 174 7.23 5.53 16.80
N MET A 175 7.45 4.56 15.91
CA MET A 175 8.70 3.82 15.83
C MET A 175 9.08 3.40 14.41
N LEU A 176 10.37 3.40 14.11
CA LEU A 176 10.92 2.66 12.98
C LEU A 176 11.19 1.23 13.46
N THR A 177 10.89 0.23 12.63
CA THR A 177 11.07 -1.17 13.03
C THR A 177 11.50 -2.08 11.89
N SER A 178 12.34 -3.06 12.24
CA SER A 178 12.68 -4.20 11.39
C SER A 178 11.85 -5.45 11.68
N GLN A 179 10.95 -5.39 12.66
CA GLN A 179 10.02 -6.49 12.94
C GLN A 179 9.11 -6.71 11.74
N ARG A 180 9.02 -7.97 11.30
CA ARG A 180 8.12 -8.38 10.24
C ARG A 180 6.68 -8.25 10.73
N TYR A 181 5.82 -7.62 9.93
CA TYR A 181 4.39 -7.65 10.21
C TYR A 181 3.84 -9.04 9.89
N VAL A 182 3.05 -9.58 10.81
CA VAL A 182 2.39 -10.88 10.65
C VAL A 182 0.88 -10.63 10.70
N PRO A 183 0.21 -10.49 9.55
CA PRO A 183 -1.23 -10.34 9.53
C PRO A 183 -1.89 -11.56 10.18
N THR A 184 -2.99 -11.33 10.90
CA THR A 184 -3.77 -12.38 11.57
C THR A 184 -5.18 -12.54 10.98
N LYS A 185 -5.57 -11.63 10.08
CA LYS A 185 -6.85 -11.60 9.40
C LYS A 185 -6.68 -11.13 7.95
N PRO A 186 -7.55 -11.57 7.03
CA PRO A 186 -7.56 -11.04 5.68
C PRO A 186 -7.75 -9.52 5.65
N GLU A 187 -7.04 -8.87 4.74
CA GLU A 187 -7.16 -7.42 4.52
C GLU A 187 -7.92 -7.18 3.22
N ILE A 188 -9.02 -6.43 3.29
CA ILE A 188 -9.85 -6.16 2.11
C ILE A 188 -9.14 -5.10 1.25
N ILE A 189 -8.96 -5.40 -0.04
CA ILE A 189 -8.56 -4.40 -1.03
C ILE A 189 -9.84 -3.77 -1.60
N PRO A 190 -10.12 -2.47 -1.32
CA PRO A 190 -11.33 -1.84 -1.81
C PRO A 190 -11.37 -1.84 -3.34
N LEU A 191 -12.47 -2.31 -3.92
CA LEU A 191 -12.70 -2.19 -5.36
C LEU A 191 -12.99 -0.71 -5.68
N PRO A 192 -12.30 -0.12 -6.67
CA PRO A 192 -12.54 1.27 -7.04
C PRO A 192 -13.85 1.39 -7.83
N LYS A 193 -14.32 2.62 -8.07
CA LYS A 193 -15.49 2.84 -8.94
C LYS A 193 -15.18 2.50 -10.40
N ALA A 194 -16.16 1.99 -11.13
CA ALA A 194 -15.99 1.59 -12.53
C ALA A 194 -15.37 2.70 -13.40
N LYS A 195 -15.77 3.96 -13.18
CA LYS A 195 -15.23 5.14 -13.90
C LYS A 195 -13.73 5.38 -13.70
N SER A 196 -13.13 4.83 -12.64
CA SER A 196 -11.71 4.98 -12.30
C SER A 196 -10.85 3.79 -12.72
N ILE A 197 -11.46 2.74 -13.30
CA ILE A 197 -10.75 1.59 -13.85
C ILE A 197 -10.10 1.98 -15.19
N GLY A 198 -8.82 1.66 -15.34
CA GLY A 198 -8.10 1.82 -16.60
C GLY A 198 -8.65 0.88 -17.68
N LYS A 199 -8.83 1.39 -18.91
CA LYS A 199 -9.34 0.63 -20.06
C LYS A 199 -8.19 -0.01 -20.84
N GLY A 200 -7.60 -1.09 -20.30
CA GLY A 200 -6.66 -1.90 -21.07
C GLY A 200 -7.42 -2.87 -21.96
N ALA A 201 -7.57 -2.59 -23.26
CA ALA A 201 -8.17 -3.52 -24.21
C ALA A 201 -7.62 -3.32 -25.62
N ASP A 202 -7.66 -4.37 -26.44
CA ASP A 202 -7.43 -4.24 -27.88
C ASP A 202 -8.53 -3.36 -28.53
N PRO A 203 -8.20 -2.52 -29.53
CA PRO A 203 -9.17 -1.64 -30.18
C PRO A 203 -10.36 -2.35 -30.84
N ALA A 204 -10.19 -3.62 -31.20
CA ALA A 204 -11.24 -4.42 -31.83
C ALA A 204 -12.14 -5.15 -30.82
N ALA A 205 -11.81 -5.12 -29.52
CA ALA A 205 -12.68 -5.64 -28.47
C ALA A 205 -13.72 -4.59 -28.07
N LYS A 206 -14.98 -5.00 -27.90
CA LYS A 206 -15.98 -4.15 -27.22
C LYS A 206 -15.93 -4.51 -25.75
N VAL A 207 -15.81 -3.51 -24.87
CA VAL A 207 -15.65 -3.74 -23.43
C VAL A 207 -16.44 -2.73 -22.61
N SER A 208 -16.95 -3.15 -21.46
CA SER A 208 -17.54 -2.27 -20.45
C SER A 208 -17.17 -2.70 -19.04
N VAL A 209 -17.20 -1.72 -18.12
CA VAL A 209 -17.06 -1.91 -16.69
C VAL A 209 -18.14 -1.09 -16.01
N GLU A 210 -18.88 -1.71 -15.10
CA GLU A 210 -20.04 -1.11 -14.43
C GLU A 210 -19.98 -1.38 -12.92
N ASP A 211 -20.43 -0.38 -12.15
CA ASP A 211 -20.63 -0.53 -10.71
C ASP A 211 -21.94 -1.28 -10.48
N VAL A 212 -21.89 -2.40 -9.74
CA VAL A 212 -23.08 -3.17 -9.35
C VAL A 212 -23.10 -3.38 -7.83
N VAL A 213 -24.25 -3.78 -7.30
CA VAL A 213 -24.41 -4.13 -5.88
C VAL A 213 -24.81 -5.61 -5.79
N ILE A 214 -24.02 -6.39 -5.06
CA ILE A 214 -24.25 -7.82 -4.81
C ILE A 214 -24.27 -8.02 -3.30
N ASP A 215 -25.38 -8.51 -2.76
CA ASP A 215 -25.60 -8.71 -1.32
C ASP A 215 -25.31 -7.46 -0.47
N GLY A 216 -25.73 -6.29 -0.98
CA GLY A 216 -25.50 -4.99 -0.32
C GLY A 216 -24.05 -4.48 -0.41
N GLN A 217 -23.15 -5.20 -1.07
CA GLN A 217 -21.75 -4.81 -1.25
C GLN A 217 -21.50 -4.31 -2.68
N HIS A 218 -20.65 -3.29 -2.80
CA HIS A 218 -20.19 -2.80 -4.09
C HIS A 218 -19.31 -3.86 -4.78
N ALA A 219 -19.59 -4.12 -6.05
CA ALA A 219 -18.87 -5.04 -6.91
C ALA A 219 -18.67 -4.42 -8.30
N LEU A 220 -17.77 -4.99 -9.09
CA LEU A 220 -17.50 -4.55 -10.46
C LEU A 220 -17.94 -5.63 -11.45
N HIS A 221 -18.84 -5.26 -12.36
CA HIS A 221 -19.28 -6.10 -13.47
C HIS A 221 -18.53 -5.71 -14.74
N TYR A 222 -18.05 -6.71 -15.46
CA TYR A 222 -17.27 -6.57 -16.67
C TYR A 222 -17.95 -7.34 -17.79
N SER A 223 -18.06 -6.73 -18.95
CA SER A 223 -18.55 -7.38 -20.18
C SER A 223 -17.56 -7.14 -21.31
N PHE A 224 -17.39 -8.14 -22.17
CA PHE A 224 -16.58 -8.01 -23.38
C PHE A 224 -17.13 -8.82 -24.55
N GLU A 225 -16.76 -8.40 -25.76
CA GLU A 225 -16.97 -9.11 -27.01
C GLU A 225 -15.67 -9.09 -27.82
N PHE A 226 -15.08 -10.27 -28.01
CA PHE A 226 -13.90 -10.47 -28.85
C PHE A 226 -14.31 -10.90 -30.26
N PRO A 227 -13.70 -10.36 -31.32
CA PRO A 227 -13.82 -10.94 -32.64
C PRO A 227 -13.40 -12.42 -32.63
N LEU A 228 -14.22 -13.29 -33.22
CA LEU A 228 -13.97 -14.73 -33.21
C LEU A 228 -12.61 -15.08 -33.85
N ASN A 229 -11.93 -16.06 -33.26
CA ASN A 229 -10.65 -16.61 -33.69
C ASN A 229 -9.50 -15.59 -33.78
N ARG A 230 -9.63 -14.42 -33.13
CA ARG A 230 -8.55 -13.45 -32.98
C ARG A 230 -8.05 -13.46 -31.55
N HIS A 231 -6.73 -13.38 -31.39
CA HIS A 231 -6.09 -13.25 -30.09
C HIS A 231 -6.25 -11.81 -29.59
N MET A 232 -6.93 -11.66 -28.45
CA MET A 232 -7.37 -10.37 -27.92
C MET A 232 -7.09 -10.29 -26.41
N TYR A 233 -6.99 -9.07 -25.89
CA TYR A 233 -6.96 -8.81 -24.44
C TYR A 233 -8.02 -7.80 -24.00
N PHE A 234 -8.51 -8.01 -22.77
CA PHE A 234 -9.21 -7.04 -21.96
C PHE A 234 -8.67 -7.14 -20.53
N VAL A 235 -7.77 -6.24 -20.17
CA VAL A 235 -7.01 -6.18 -18.91
C VAL A 235 -7.31 -4.86 -18.19
N PRO A 236 -8.54 -4.68 -17.66
CA PRO A 236 -8.83 -3.50 -16.87
C PRO A 236 -7.98 -3.51 -15.61
N SER A 237 -7.40 -2.36 -15.26
CA SER A 237 -6.44 -2.26 -14.16
C SER A 237 -6.76 -1.12 -13.22
N PHE A 238 -6.39 -1.26 -11.96
CA PHE A 238 -6.47 -0.18 -10.98
C PHE A 238 -5.28 -0.17 -10.03
N ARG A 239 -5.01 1.01 -9.46
CA ARG A 239 -3.95 1.21 -8.49
C ARG A 239 -4.31 0.50 -7.19
N LEU A 240 -3.37 -0.26 -6.65
CA LEU A 240 -3.49 -0.89 -5.34
C LEU A 240 -3.33 0.16 -4.23
N PRO A 241 -4.01 -0.01 -3.07
CA PRO A 241 -3.73 0.82 -1.91
C PRO A 241 -2.30 0.59 -1.41
N GLU A 242 -1.76 1.57 -0.68
CA GLU A 242 -0.42 1.47 -0.08
C GLU A 242 -0.49 0.53 1.13
N LEU A 243 -0.30 -0.77 0.91
CA LEU A 243 -0.30 -1.82 1.92
C LEU A 243 1.05 -2.55 1.97
N ASP A 244 1.31 -3.26 3.06
CA ASP A 244 2.52 -4.10 3.20
C ASP A 244 2.30 -5.49 2.58
N PHE A 245 2.20 -5.55 1.25
CA PHE A 245 1.91 -6.79 0.51
C PHE A 245 2.89 -7.93 0.81
N ALA A 246 4.15 -7.62 1.11
CA ALA A 246 5.19 -8.61 1.43
C ALA A 246 4.92 -9.40 2.73
N SER A 247 4.01 -8.89 3.57
CA SER A 247 3.59 -9.56 4.80
C SER A 247 2.45 -10.54 4.62
N TYR A 248 1.86 -10.63 3.41
CA TYR A 248 0.74 -11.52 3.08
C TYR A 248 1.21 -12.67 2.16
N SER A 249 0.50 -13.80 2.19
CA SER A 249 0.83 -15.00 1.40
C SER A 249 0.24 -15.00 -0.02
N GLY A 250 -0.78 -14.18 -0.27
CA GLY A 250 -1.39 -14.07 -1.60
C GLY A 250 -2.64 -13.21 -1.65
N LEU A 251 -3.41 -13.39 -2.73
CA LEU A 251 -4.69 -12.74 -2.98
C LEU A 251 -5.83 -13.75 -2.84
N ARG A 252 -6.96 -13.31 -2.29
CA ARG A 252 -8.23 -14.04 -2.33
C ARG A 252 -9.21 -13.27 -3.20
N LEU A 253 -9.68 -13.90 -4.28
CA LEU A 253 -10.60 -13.30 -5.24
C LEU A 253 -11.95 -14.01 -5.16
N THR A 254 -13.02 -13.27 -4.89
CA THR A 254 -14.40 -13.76 -4.99
C THR A 254 -15.07 -13.21 -6.25
N TYR A 255 -15.45 -14.11 -7.16
CA TYR A 255 -15.92 -13.74 -8.49
C TYR A 255 -16.94 -14.72 -9.07
N LYS A 256 -17.64 -14.28 -10.11
CA LYS A 256 -18.45 -15.10 -11.02
C LYS A 256 -18.01 -14.80 -12.44
N ALA A 257 -17.89 -15.79 -13.32
CA ALA A 257 -17.41 -15.57 -14.69
C ALA A 257 -18.09 -16.50 -15.69
N SER A 258 -18.37 -15.95 -16.88
CA SER A 258 -18.81 -16.66 -18.09
C SER A 258 -17.91 -16.24 -19.24
N ILE A 259 -16.83 -16.98 -19.46
CA ILE A 259 -15.76 -16.70 -20.43
C ILE A 259 -15.91 -17.65 -21.64
N PRO A 260 -15.92 -17.15 -22.90
CA PRO A 260 -16.06 -17.99 -24.08
C PRO A 260 -14.82 -18.85 -24.29
N LYS A 261 -15.03 -20.12 -24.64
CA LYS A 261 -13.94 -21.03 -25.02
C LYS A 261 -13.25 -20.55 -26.31
N PRO A 262 -11.97 -20.92 -26.54
CA PRO A 262 -11.06 -21.67 -25.66
C PRO A 262 -10.30 -20.83 -24.60
N ILE A 263 -10.75 -19.62 -24.25
CA ILE A 263 -10.08 -18.82 -23.23
C ILE A 263 -10.13 -19.57 -21.88
N PRO A 264 -8.98 -19.81 -21.21
CA PRO A 264 -8.91 -20.75 -20.09
C PRO A 264 -9.58 -20.25 -18.79
N GLY A 265 -9.81 -18.94 -18.68
CA GLY A 265 -10.38 -18.31 -17.50
C GLY A 265 -10.02 -16.83 -17.40
N LEU A 266 -10.09 -16.29 -16.18
CA LEU A 266 -9.67 -14.93 -15.88
C LEU A 266 -8.14 -14.81 -15.91
N LEU A 267 -7.66 -13.66 -16.36
CA LEU A 267 -6.27 -13.24 -16.25
C LEU A 267 -6.14 -12.32 -15.02
N VAL A 268 -5.38 -12.74 -14.01
CA VAL A 268 -5.03 -11.91 -12.85
C VAL A 268 -3.57 -11.51 -12.97
N GLN A 269 -3.31 -10.20 -13.02
CA GLN A 269 -1.96 -9.65 -13.16
C GLN A 269 -1.62 -8.67 -12.05
N LEU A 270 -0.37 -8.72 -11.61
CA LEU A 270 0.24 -7.74 -10.72
C LEU A 270 1.30 -6.94 -11.49
N TYR A 271 1.42 -5.65 -11.16
CA TYR A 271 2.39 -4.76 -11.77
C TYR A 271 3.32 -4.14 -10.72
N GLU A 272 4.59 -4.09 -11.08
CA GLU A 272 5.70 -3.51 -10.30
C GLU A 272 6.63 -2.79 -11.30
N GLY A 273 6.82 -1.47 -11.20
CA GLY A 273 7.95 -0.78 -11.84
C GLY A 273 8.21 -1.08 -13.34
N GLY A 274 7.17 -1.35 -14.13
CA GLY A 274 7.25 -1.74 -15.55
C GLY A 274 7.17 -3.26 -15.82
N GLY A 275 7.33 -4.09 -14.80
CA GLY A 275 7.03 -5.52 -14.84
C GLY A 275 5.54 -5.82 -14.78
N SER A 276 5.14 -6.94 -15.40
CA SER A 276 3.79 -7.51 -15.32
C SER A 276 3.92 -8.99 -15.04
N TYR A 277 3.22 -9.47 -14.01
CA TYR A 277 3.27 -10.85 -13.57
C TYR A 277 1.87 -11.42 -13.58
N TYR A 278 1.72 -12.67 -14.01
CA TYR A 278 0.42 -13.33 -14.08
C TYR A 278 0.43 -14.65 -13.29
N ALA A 279 -0.69 -14.96 -12.68
CA ALA A 279 -0.92 -16.24 -12.02
C ALA A 279 -1.65 -17.23 -12.96
N PRO A 280 -1.69 -18.53 -12.61
CA PRO A 280 -2.60 -19.46 -13.28
C PRO A 280 -4.04 -18.93 -13.28
N PRO A 281 -4.77 -19.08 -14.40
CA PRO A 281 -6.05 -18.40 -14.58
C PRO A 281 -7.14 -18.99 -13.66
N PRO A 282 -7.83 -18.18 -12.84
CA PRO A 282 -9.08 -18.59 -12.20
C PRO A 282 -10.10 -19.05 -13.25
N LYS A 283 -10.67 -20.24 -13.06
CA LYS A 283 -11.54 -20.89 -14.04
C LYS A 283 -12.91 -20.20 -14.17
N ASN A 284 -13.63 -20.51 -15.25
CA ASN A 284 -15.03 -20.11 -15.39
C ASN A 284 -15.89 -20.61 -14.21
N SER A 285 -16.91 -19.85 -13.81
CA SER A 285 -17.82 -20.24 -12.72
C SER A 285 -19.18 -19.58 -12.88
N ASP A 286 -20.23 -20.39 -13.02
CA ASP A 286 -21.61 -19.91 -13.14
C ASP A 286 -22.16 -19.34 -11.83
N ASP A 287 -21.53 -19.68 -10.71
CA ASP A 287 -21.83 -19.16 -9.37
C ASP A 287 -20.69 -18.28 -8.84
N PHE A 288 -20.98 -17.47 -7.81
CA PHE A 288 -19.92 -16.79 -7.08
C PHE A 288 -19.05 -17.81 -6.36
N THR A 289 -17.78 -17.83 -6.71
CA THR A 289 -16.75 -18.70 -6.13
C THR A 289 -15.61 -17.87 -5.58
N THR A 290 -14.84 -18.46 -4.67
CA THR A 290 -13.65 -17.84 -4.07
C THR A 290 -12.42 -18.66 -4.40
N VAL A 291 -11.37 -18.00 -4.88
CA VAL A 291 -10.08 -18.62 -5.17
C VAL A 291 -8.96 -17.90 -4.44
N ASP A 292 -8.02 -18.68 -3.92
CA ASP A 292 -6.78 -18.19 -3.33
C ASP A 292 -5.67 -18.31 -4.37
N ILE A 293 -4.94 -17.22 -4.60
CA ILE A 293 -3.83 -17.11 -5.56
C ILE A 293 -2.59 -16.72 -4.77
N LYS A 294 -1.61 -17.62 -4.66
CA LYS A 294 -0.40 -17.33 -3.90
C LYS A 294 0.49 -16.36 -4.67
N PHE A 295 1.19 -15.48 -3.97
CA PHE A 295 2.16 -14.61 -4.65
C PHE A 295 3.29 -15.39 -5.34
N THR A 296 3.63 -16.57 -4.82
CA THR A 296 4.61 -17.49 -5.43
C THR A 296 4.13 -18.10 -6.76
N ASP A 297 2.84 -18.01 -7.08
CA ASP A 297 2.29 -18.54 -8.33
C ASP A 297 2.41 -17.52 -9.49
N PHE A 298 2.73 -16.26 -9.18
CA PHE A 298 2.89 -15.21 -10.18
C PHE A 298 4.23 -15.34 -10.90
N LYS A 299 4.18 -15.33 -12.23
CA LYS A 299 5.34 -15.40 -13.10
C LYS A 299 5.39 -14.19 -14.00
N ILE A 300 6.59 -13.72 -14.32
CA ILE A 300 6.73 -12.61 -15.25
C ILE A 300 6.09 -12.97 -16.60
N ALA A 301 5.30 -12.04 -17.13
CA ALA A 301 4.72 -12.17 -18.44
C ALA A 301 5.80 -12.02 -19.51
N GLY A 302 5.81 -12.89 -20.51
CA GLY A 302 6.82 -12.86 -21.59
C GLY A 302 6.81 -11.59 -22.44
N TRP A 303 5.77 -10.77 -22.32
CA TRP A 303 5.66 -9.46 -22.98
C TRP A 303 6.09 -8.28 -22.10
N ALA A 304 6.38 -8.50 -20.82
CA ALA A 304 6.86 -7.46 -19.93
C ALA A 304 8.39 -7.33 -20.01
N LYS A 305 8.89 -6.11 -19.86
CA LYS A 305 10.32 -5.84 -19.71
C LYS A 305 10.54 -5.21 -18.35
N LYS A 306 11.08 -5.98 -17.40
CA LYS A 306 11.56 -5.43 -16.14
C LYS A 306 12.99 -4.93 -16.34
N PRO A 307 13.32 -3.68 -15.97
CA PRO A 307 14.71 -3.22 -15.96
C PRO A 307 15.55 -4.04 -14.96
N GLY A 308 16.73 -4.48 -15.40
CA GLY A 308 17.67 -5.27 -14.58
C GLY A 308 17.51 -6.79 -14.71
N ASP A 309 18.38 -7.51 -14.01
CA ASP A 309 18.49 -8.98 -14.13
C ASP A 309 17.50 -9.75 -13.24
N ASP A 310 16.89 -9.06 -12.28
CA ASP A 310 15.96 -9.66 -11.32
C ASP A 310 14.53 -9.69 -11.85
N GLN A 311 14.11 -10.88 -12.28
CA GLN A 311 12.78 -11.16 -12.82
C GLN A 311 11.77 -11.61 -11.74
N GLU A 312 12.13 -11.58 -10.46
CA GLU A 312 11.23 -11.96 -9.36
C GLU A 312 10.26 -10.83 -9.00
N LEU A 313 9.05 -11.20 -8.59
CA LEU A 313 8.04 -10.27 -8.13
C LEU A 313 8.43 -9.67 -6.77
N LYS A 314 8.59 -8.35 -6.71
CA LYS A 314 8.85 -7.61 -5.47
C LYS A 314 7.57 -7.03 -4.92
N LEU A 315 7.02 -7.68 -3.90
CA LEU A 315 5.72 -7.32 -3.33
C LEU A 315 5.71 -5.90 -2.74
N GLU A 316 6.84 -5.44 -2.23
CA GLU A 316 7.01 -4.08 -1.70
C GLU A 316 6.93 -2.98 -2.78
N LYS A 317 7.02 -3.35 -4.06
CA LYS A 317 6.96 -2.45 -5.21
C LYS A 317 5.69 -2.59 -6.03
N LEU A 318 4.69 -3.34 -5.54
CA LEU A 318 3.41 -3.48 -6.20
C LEU A 318 2.69 -2.14 -6.34
N SER A 319 2.25 -1.82 -7.56
CA SER A 319 1.57 -0.57 -7.86
C SER A 319 0.11 -0.75 -8.28
N SER A 320 -0.19 -1.84 -9.00
CA SER A 320 -1.52 -2.05 -9.57
C SER A 320 -1.81 -3.53 -9.77
N ILE A 321 -3.10 -3.82 -9.93
CA ILE A 321 -3.63 -5.13 -10.28
C ILE A 321 -4.52 -5.00 -11.53
N SER A 322 -4.52 -6.03 -12.37
CA SER A 322 -5.53 -6.23 -13.41
C SER A 322 -6.25 -7.55 -13.21
N ILE A 323 -7.57 -7.55 -13.41
CA ILE A 323 -8.41 -8.75 -13.44
C ILE A 323 -9.20 -8.67 -14.75
N GLY A 324 -8.88 -9.55 -15.69
CA GLY A 324 -9.32 -9.44 -17.07
C GLY A 324 -9.43 -10.78 -17.76
N CYS A 325 -9.32 -10.76 -19.09
CA CYS A 325 -9.32 -11.92 -19.97
C CYS A 325 -8.31 -11.70 -21.10
N HIS A 326 -7.69 -12.80 -21.55
CA HIS A 326 -6.71 -12.78 -22.63
C HIS A 326 -6.73 -14.10 -23.38
N GLY A 327 -6.83 -14.06 -24.71
CA GLY A 327 -6.84 -15.24 -25.55
C GLY A 327 -7.71 -15.06 -26.80
N SER A 328 -8.03 -16.18 -27.46
CA SER A 328 -8.88 -16.20 -28.65
C SER A 328 -10.21 -16.84 -28.33
N ALA A 329 -11.32 -16.15 -28.56
CA ALA A 329 -12.65 -16.72 -28.42
C ALA A 329 -13.08 -17.42 -29.72
N ALA A 330 -13.65 -18.63 -29.63
CA ALA A 330 -14.16 -19.38 -30.79
C ALA A 330 -15.68 -19.61 -30.72
N GLU A 331 -16.29 -19.40 -29.55
CA GLU A 331 -17.71 -19.68 -29.28
C GLU A 331 -18.44 -18.43 -28.78
N ASN A 332 -19.77 -18.54 -28.61
CA ASN A 332 -20.63 -17.51 -28.01
C ASN A 332 -20.52 -16.10 -28.62
N GLN A 333 -20.24 -16.01 -29.93
CA GLN A 333 -20.00 -14.73 -30.61
C GLN A 333 -18.85 -13.91 -29.96
N GLY A 334 -17.95 -14.59 -29.24
CA GLY A 334 -16.86 -13.99 -28.48
C GLY A 334 -17.28 -13.20 -27.25
N LYS A 335 -18.55 -13.32 -26.83
CA LYS A 335 -19.09 -12.61 -25.67
C LYS A 335 -18.70 -13.31 -24.37
N GLY A 336 -18.27 -12.53 -23.40
CA GLY A 336 -18.03 -13.00 -22.05
C GLY A 336 -18.30 -11.93 -21.02
N THR A 337 -18.53 -12.37 -19.79
CA THR A 337 -18.74 -11.50 -18.63
C THR A 337 -18.02 -12.04 -17.41
N PHE A 338 -17.67 -11.16 -16.49
CA PHE A 338 -17.27 -11.55 -15.15
C PHE A 338 -17.61 -10.47 -14.14
N THR A 339 -17.80 -10.86 -12.89
CA THR A 339 -18.11 -9.96 -11.78
C THR A 339 -17.14 -10.22 -10.65
N VAL A 340 -16.40 -9.20 -10.23
CA VAL A 340 -15.52 -9.25 -9.06
C VAL A 340 -16.28 -8.67 -7.88
N LYS A 341 -16.59 -9.51 -6.90
CA LYS A 341 -17.31 -9.13 -5.68
C LYS A 341 -16.37 -8.68 -4.58
N LYS A 342 -15.24 -9.36 -4.42
CA LYS A 342 -14.31 -9.13 -3.30
C LYS A 342 -12.88 -9.46 -3.69
N LEU A 343 -11.94 -8.64 -3.23
CA LEU A 343 -10.51 -8.86 -3.33
C LEU A 343 -9.89 -8.67 -1.94
N GLU A 344 -9.10 -9.62 -1.48
CA GLU A 344 -8.46 -9.58 -0.17
C GLU A 344 -7.00 -10.04 -0.25
N LEU A 345 -6.21 -9.64 0.73
CA LEU A 345 -4.91 -10.23 1.02
C LEU A 345 -5.06 -11.36 2.04
N ILE A 346 -4.38 -12.48 1.79
CA ILE A 346 -4.39 -13.66 2.65
C ILE A 346 -3.23 -13.54 3.65
N PRO A 347 -3.47 -13.67 4.97
CA PRO A 347 -2.41 -13.63 5.97
C PRO A 347 -1.22 -14.55 5.72
#